data_AF-A0A1Y4MYE5-F1
#
_entry.id   AF-A0A1Y4MYE5-F1
#
_cell.length_a   1.000
_cell.length_b   1.000
_cell.length_c   1.000
_cell.angle_alpha   90.00
_cell.angle_beta   90.00
_cell.angle_gamma   90.00
#
_symmetry.space_group_name_H-M   'P 1'
#
loop_
_entity.id
_entity.type
_entity.pdbx_description
1 polymer ?
#
loop_
_entity_poly.entity_id
_entity_poly.type
_entity_poly.pdbx_seq_one_letter_code
_entity_poly.pdbx_strand_id
1 'polypeptide(L)'
;MTFLEVRNTLVSSLAVALGIPVLLSDQVQPEAEVPFIVYSITAPYASTGELGDHTQTVIEDEDGTEALIDNRREQPSATFSFTACSENRWDGEEYIYGDDEAQSITEKAIGYLLQGGYNDLSNKGIVVAEVTNVGNRTTLIIDEAARRYGFDVRVRYTKDDQRRDDILQSVVTKEEKE
;
A
#
# COMPACT_ATOMS: atom_id res chain seq x y z
N MET A 1 -0.62 11.54 -2.61
CA MET A 1 -0.50 10.18 -3.20
C MET A 1 -1.82 9.42 -3.05
N THR A 2 -2.21 8.67 -4.07
CA THR A 2 -3.35 7.75 -4.04
C THR A 2 -2.97 6.41 -3.40
N PHE A 3 -3.95 5.69 -2.86
CA PHE A 3 -3.70 4.34 -2.32
C PHE A 3 -3.14 3.37 -3.38
N LEU A 4 -3.57 3.49 -4.63
CA LEU A 4 -3.11 2.63 -5.72
C LEU A 4 -1.61 2.82 -6.01
N GLU A 5 -1.13 4.07 -5.96
CA GLU A 5 0.30 4.37 -6.08
C GLU A 5 1.10 3.80 -4.91
N VAL A 6 0.59 3.87 -3.68
CA VAL A 6 1.22 3.26 -2.49
C VAL A 6 1.34 1.74 -2.68
N ARG A 7 0.23 1.08 -3.02
CA ARG A 7 0.21 -0.38 -3.27
C ARG A 7 1.21 -0.76 -4.34
N ASN A 8 1.15 -0.12 -5.51
CA ASN A 8 2.02 -0.47 -6.64
C ASN A 8 3.49 -0.23 -6.31
N THR A 9 3.81 0.85 -5.59
CA THR A 9 5.18 1.16 -5.18
C THR A 9 5.71 0.14 -4.17
N LEU A 10 4.92 -0.21 -3.15
CA LEU A 10 5.33 -1.19 -2.14
C LEU A 10 5.56 -2.58 -2.76
N VAL A 11 4.61 -3.04 -3.58
CA VAL A 11 4.66 -4.35 -4.24
C VAL A 11 5.84 -4.43 -5.22
N SER A 12 6.01 -3.43 -6.09
CA SER A 12 7.11 -3.41 -7.05
C SER A 12 8.47 -3.33 -6.36
N SER A 13 8.61 -2.52 -5.31
CA SER A 13 9.90 -2.39 -4.61
C SER A 13 10.26 -3.69 -3.88
N LEU A 14 9.28 -4.39 -3.30
CA LEU A 14 9.51 -5.70 -2.67
C LEU A 14 9.87 -6.77 -3.70
N ALA A 15 9.17 -6.82 -4.84
CA ALA A 15 9.47 -7.76 -5.92
C ALA A 15 10.89 -7.57 -6.47
N VAL A 16 11.30 -6.31 -6.69
CA VAL A 16 12.67 -5.97 -7.14
C VAL A 16 13.71 -6.38 -6.10
N ALA A 17 13.46 -6.13 -4.82
CA ALA A 17 14.41 -6.44 -3.76
C ALA A 17 14.65 -7.95 -3.58
N LEU A 18 13.61 -8.76 -3.80
CA LEU A 18 13.66 -10.21 -3.59
C LEU A 18 13.94 -11.00 -4.87
N GLY A 19 13.70 -10.41 -6.04
CA GLY A 19 13.84 -11.09 -7.33
C GLY A 19 12.76 -12.13 -7.61
N ILE A 20 11.67 -12.13 -6.85
CA ILE A 20 10.55 -13.07 -6.96
C ILE A 20 9.22 -12.33 -7.15
N PRO A 21 8.21 -12.96 -7.77
CA PRO A 21 6.92 -12.32 -7.98
C PRO A 21 6.17 -12.04 -6.66
N VAL A 22 5.52 -10.88 -6.59
CA VAL A 22 4.63 -10.46 -5.49
C VAL A 22 3.23 -10.25 -6.05
N LEU A 23 2.31 -11.15 -5.72
CA LEU A 23 1.02 -11.34 -6.37
C LEU A 23 -0.13 -10.95 -5.45
N LEU A 24 -1.19 -10.35 -6.00
CA LEU A 24 -2.39 -10.07 -5.21
C LEU A 24 -3.11 -11.39 -4.90
N SER A 25 -3.50 -11.58 -3.64
CA SER A 25 -4.31 -12.71 -3.18
C SER A 25 -5.64 -12.78 -3.95
N ASP A 26 -6.17 -13.99 -4.10
CA ASP A 26 -7.53 -14.24 -4.61
C ASP A 26 -7.79 -13.83 -6.06
N GLN A 27 -6.75 -13.65 -6.86
CA GLN A 27 -6.91 -13.52 -8.31
C GLN A 27 -7.05 -14.90 -8.96
N VAL A 28 -7.97 -14.99 -9.94
CA VAL A 28 -8.05 -16.14 -10.85
C VAL A 28 -6.88 -16.04 -11.83
N GLN A 29 -5.71 -16.46 -11.37
CA GLN A 29 -4.51 -16.63 -12.19
C GLN A 29 -4.22 -18.13 -12.36
N PRO A 30 -3.54 -18.55 -13.43
CA PRO A 30 -2.88 -19.85 -13.44
C PRO A 30 -2.02 -19.99 -12.19
N GLU A 31 -1.91 -21.21 -11.66
CA GLU A 31 -1.12 -21.50 -10.47
C GLU A 31 0.31 -20.94 -10.64
N ALA A 32 0.71 -20.07 -9.71
CA ALA A 32 2.00 -19.40 -9.80
C ALA A 32 3.11 -20.39 -9.46
N GLU A 33 4.18 -20.38 -10.24
CA GLU A 33 5.36 -21.20 -9.94
C GLU A 33 6.06 -20.69 -8.69
N VAL A 34 6.38 -21.61 -7.78
CA VAL A 34 7.12 -21.31 -6.56
C VAL A 34 8.59 -20.99 -6.86
N PRO A 35 9.22 -20.07 -6.11
CA PRO A 35 8.68 -19.35 -4.96
C PRO A 35 8.04 -18.01 -5.32
N PHE A 36 7.02 -17.60 -4.56
CA PHE A 36 6.35 -16.30 -4.73
C PHE A 36 5.86 -15.74 -3.40
N ILE A 37 5.51 -14.45 -3.38
CA ILE A 37 4.78 -13.83 -2.27
C ILE A 37 3.36 -13.53 -2.73
N VAL A 38 2.36 -13.85 -1.91
CA VAL A 38 1.02 -13.28 -2.04
C VAL A 38 0.82 -12.16 -1.05
N TYR A 39 0.06 -11.14 -1.46
CA TYR A 39 -0.34 -10.06 -0.57
C TYR A 39 -1.83 -9.82 -0.58
N SER A 40 -2.37 -9.41 0.56
CA SER A 40 -3.73 -8.91 0.70
C SER A 40 -3.72 -7.55 1.39
N ILE A 41 -4.77 -6.76 1.16
CA ILE A 41 -4.94 -5.45 1.79
C ILE A 41 -5.93 -5.63 2.93
N THR A 42 -5.47 -5.48 4.16
CA THR A 42 -6.32 -5.66 5.35
C THR A 42 -7.00 -4.36 5.76
N ALA A 43 -6.33 -3.21 5.54
CA ALA A 43 -6.90 -1.89 5.74
C ALA A 43 -6.33 -0.92 4.68
N PRO A 44 -7.09 -0.54 3.64
CA PRO A 44 -6.59 0.35 2.58
C PRO A 44 -6.45 1.80 3.04
N TYR A 45 -7.19 2.20 4.08
CA TYR A 45 -7.15 3.53 4.67
C TYR A 45 -7.56 3.43 6.15
N ALA A 46 -6.68 3.87 7.03
CA ALA A 46 -6.93 4.10 8.43
C ALA A 46 -6.56 5.55 8.73
N SER A 47 -7.55 6.38 9.08
CA SER A 47 -7.34 7.78 9.40
C SER A 47 -6.60 7.93 10.73
N THR A 48 -5.94 9.07 10.94
CA THR A 48 -5.37 9.43 12.25
C THR A 48 -6.45 9.95 13.22
N GLY A 49 -7.70 10.02 12.79
CA GLY A 49 -8.82 10.63 13.52
C GLY A 49 -8.91 12.16 13.35
N GLU A 50 -7.96 12.75 12.63
CA GLU A 50 -7.89 14.18 12.36
C GLU A 50 -8.58 14.52 11.02
N LEU A 51 -8.97 15.78 10.86
CA LEU A 51 -9.51 16.27 9.59
C LEU A 51 -8.42 16.54 8.53
N GLY A 52 -7.15 16.44 8.91
CA GLY A 52 -6.03 16.85 8.08
C GLY A 52 -5.76 18.36 8.14
N ASP A 53 -4.68 18.76 7.49
CA ASP A 53 -4.25 20.15 7.35
C ASP A 53 -4.91 20.77 6.12
N HIS A 54 -5.67 21.85 6.32
CA HIS A 54 -6.39 22.55 5.25
C HIS A 54 -5.67 23.84 4.88
N THR A 55 -5.28 23.95 3.62
CA THR A 55 -4.74 25.18 3.04
C THR A 55 -5.69 25.69 1.97
N GLN A 56 -6.20 26.90 2.17
CA GLN A 56 -7.14 27.56 1.27
C GLN A 56 -6.44 28.65 0.45
N THR A 57 -6.65 28.64 -0.86
CA THR A 57 -6.11 29.64 -1.79
C THR A 57 -7.24 30.19 -2.65
N VAL A 58 -7.39 31.51 -2.67
CA VAL A 58 -8.30 32.19 -3.61
C VAL A 58 -7.59 32.35 -4.94
N ILE A 59 -8.27 32.00 -6.02
CA ILE A 59 -7.82 32.20 -7.40
C ILE A 59 -8.87 33.00 -8.18
N GLU A 60 -8.43 33.78 -9.15
CA GLU A 60 -9.31 34.40 -10.14
C GLU A 60 -9.33 33.53 -11.40
N ASP A 61 -10.54 33.22 -11.88
CA ASP A 61 -10.75 32.54 -13.16
C ASP A 61 -10.58 33.49 -14.34
N GLU A 62 -10.44 32.93 -15.55
CA GLU A 62 -10.36 33.71 -16.80
C GLU A 62 -11.58 34.62 -17.03
N ASP A 63 -12.75 34.23 -16.51
CA ASP A 63 -14.00 34.99 -16.59
C ASP A 63 -14.12 36.09 -15.52
N GLY A 64 -13.09 36.30 -14.69
CA GLY A 64 -13.05 37.32 -13.63
C GLY A 64 -13.84 36.94 -12.36
N THR A 65 -14.34 35.71 -12.27
CA THR A 65 -14.94 35.15 -11.06
C THR A 65 -13.86 34.65 -10.11
N GLU A 66 -14.10 34.71 -8.81
CA GLU A 66 -13.19 34.15 -7.80
C GLU A 66 -13.62 32.71 -7.46
N ALA A 67 -12.64 31.83 -7.33
CA ALA A 67 -12.82 30.47 -6.83
C ALA A 67 -11.89 30.21 -5.63
N LEU A 68 -12.37 29.39 -4.70
CA LEU A 68 -11.61 28.90 -3.57
C LEU A 68 -11.08 27.50 -3.89
N ILE A 69 -9.77 27.32 -3.82
CA ILE A 69 -9.14 25.99 -3.79
C ILE A 69 -8.87 25.62 -2.34
N ASP A 70 -9.53 24.58 -1.85
CA ASP A 70 -9.25 23.95 -0.55
C ASP A 70 -8.40 22.70 -0.77
N ASN A 71 -7.17 22.72 -0.26
CA ASN A 71 -6.26 21.57 -0.27
C ASN A 71 -6.21 20.97 1.13
N ARG A 72 -6.61 19.71 1.26
CA ARG A 72 -6.53 18.93 2.50
C ARG A 72 -5.38 17.95 2.42
N ARG A 73 -4.45 18.00 3.37
CA ARG A 73 -3.33 17.08 3.52
C ARG A 73 -3.49 16.21 4.77
N GLU A 74 -3.34 14.90 4.62
CA GLU A 74 -3.37 13.94 5.74
C GLU A 74 -2.23 12.91 5.60
N GLN A 75 -1.88 12.27 6.71
CA GLN A 75 -0.97 11.12 6.76
C GLN A 75 -1.67 9.84 7.26
N PRO A 76 -2.60 9.27 6.47
CA PRO A 76 -3.26 8.03 6.83
C PRO A 76 -2.29 6.84 6.84
N SER A 77 -2.75 5.74 7.44
CA SER A 77 -2.06 4.46 7.39
C SER A 77 -2.78 3.47 6.47
N ALA A 78 -2.04 2.53 5.90
CA ALA A 78 -2.58 1.35 5.23
C ALA A 78 -1.88 0.10 5.76
N THR A 79 -2.60 -1.01 5.83
CA THR A 79 -2.08 -2.30 6.30
C THR A 79 -2.17 -3.34 5.18
N PHE A 80 -1.04 -4.01 4.95
CA PHE A 80 -0.86 -5.08 3.98
C PHE A 80 -0.48 -6.35 4.71
N SER A 81 -0.99 -7.50 4.28
CA SER A 81 -0.50 -8.80 4.71
C SER A 81 0.31 -9.42 3.59
N PHE A 82 1.52 -9.90 3.88
CA PHE A 82 2.37 -10.60 2.93
C PHE A 82 2.58 -12.04 3.40
N THR A 83 2.53 -12.99 2.48
CA THR A 83 2.78 -14.41 2.73
C THR A 83 3.70 -14.96 1.67
N ALA A 84 4.89 -15.39 2.06
CA ALA A 84 5.79 -16.16 1.21
C ALA A 84 5.22 -17.57 1.04
N CYS A 85 5.27 -18.09 -0.17
CA CYS A 85 4.78 -19.40 -0.56
C CYS A 85 5.90 -20.18 -1.23
N SER A 86 6.11 -21.42 -0.78
CA SER A 86 7.03 -22.37 -1.39
C SER A 86 6.51 -23.81 -1.19
N GLU A 87 7.18 -24.76 -1.81
CA GLU A 87 6.91 -26.18 -1.75
C GLU A 87 8.23 -26.96 -1.84
N ASN A 88 8.19 -28.22 -1.42
CA ASN A 88 9.35 -29.10 -1.44
C ASN A 88 9.55 -29.63 -2.86
N ARG A 89 10.63 -29.23 -3.52
CA ARG A 89 10.86 -29.61 -4.91
C ARG A 89 12.32 -29.89 -5.21
N TRP A 90 12.54 -30.65 -6.28
CA TRP A 90 13.85 -30.76 -6.90
C TRP A 90 14.05 -29.59 -7.86
N ASP A 91 15.14 -28.85 -7.69
CA ASP A 91 15.60 -27.86 -8.66
C ASP A 91 16.95 -28.33 -9.22
N GLY A 92 16.88 -29.03 -10.36
CA GLY A 92 18.02 -29.75 -10.90
C GLY A 92 18.52 -30.87 -9.97
N GLU A 93 19.73 -30.73 -9.45
CA GLU A 93 20.36 -31.69 -8.52
C GLU A 93 20.19 -31.30 -7.04
N GLU A 94 19.64 -30.11 -6.76
CA GLU A 94 19.43 -29.60 -5.40
C GLU A 94 17.99 -29.88 -4.95
N TYR A 95 17.84 -30.34 -3.71
CA TYR A 95 16.53 -30.50 -3.09
C TYR A 95 16.23 -29.27 -2.24
N ILE A 96 15.17 -28.55 -2.61
CA ILE A 96 14.71 -27.36 -1.90
C ILE A 96 13.70 -27.77 -0.83
N TYR A 97 14.01 -27.46 0.41
CA TYR A 97 13.05 -27.52 1.51
C TYR A 97 12.20 -26.26 1.50
N GLY A 98 10.94 -26.38 1.08
CA GLY A 98 10.06 -25.21 0.91
C GLY A 98 9.78 -24.47 2.22
N ASP A 99 9.89 -25.14 3.37
CA ASP A 99 9.74 -24.51 4.69
C ASP A 99 10.88 -23.50 4.94
N ASP A 100 12.12 -23.94 4.73
CA ASP A 100 13.32 -23.11 4.86
C ASP A 100 13.34 -21.99 3.81
N GLU A 101 12.92 -22.29 2.57
CA GLU A 101 12.86 -21.30 1.48
C GLU A 101 11.83 -20.21 1.80
N ALA A 102 10.60 -20.57 2.19
CA ALA A 102 9.55 -19.61 2.54
C ALA A 102 9.95 -18.77 3.77
N GLN A 103 10.61 -19.36 4.77
CA GLN A 103 11.14 -18.62 5.90
C GLN A 103 12.23 -17.64 5.48
N SER A 104 13.21 -18.08 4.68
CA SER A 104 14.31 -17.25 4.17
C SER A 104 13.81 -16.06 3.34
N ILE A 105 12.80 -16.29 2.49
CA ILE A 105 12.14 -15.22 1.72
C ILE A 105 11.48 -14.21 2.67
N THR A 106 10.80 -14.69 3.70
CA THR A 106 10.15 -13.83 4.70
C THR A 106 11.15 -12.98 5.46
N GLU A 107 12.27 -13.56 5.89
CA GLU A 107 13.35 -12.85 6.57
C GLU A 107 13.97 -11.76 5.69
N LYS A 108 14.23 -12.06 4.41
CA LYS A 108 14.72 -11.08 3.43
C LYS A 108 13.71 -9.96 3.18
N ALA A 109 12.41 -10.29 3.08
CA ALA A 109 11.35 -9.32 2.87
C ALA A 109 11.28 -8.31 4.04
N ILE A 110 11.35 -8.81 5.27
CA ILE A 110 11.37 -8.00 6.48
C ILE A 110 12.66 -7.17 6.56
N GLY A 111 13.82 -7.78 6.27
CA GLY A 111 15.10 -7.08 6.23
C GLY A 111 15.12 -5.93 5.22
N TYR A 112 14.51 -6.14 4.04
CA TYR A 112 14.28 -5.06 3.10
C TYR A 112 13.38 -3.98 3.71
N LEU A 113 12.19 -4.31 4.20
CA LEU A 113 11.24 -3.31 4.70
C LEU A 113 11.76 -2.49 5.89
N LEU A 114 12.55 -3.09 6.78
CA LEU A 114 13.07 -2.42 7.98
C LEU A 114 14.38 -1.66 7.73
N GLN A 115 15.18 -2.07 6.74
CA GLN A 115 16.51 -1.48 6.50
C GLN A 115 16.70 -1.04 5.05
N GLY A 116 16.62 -1.96 4.09
CA GLY A 116 16.95 -1.68 2.68
C GLY A 116 16.01 -0.67 2.01
N GLY A 117 14.72 -0.80 2.26
CA GLY A 117 13.65 -0.01 1.68
C GLY A 117 13.35 1.29 2.42
N TYR A 118 14.03 1.59 3.52
CA TYR A 118 13.79 2.83 4.29
C TYR A 118 13.95 4.06 3.41
N ASN A 119 15.09 4.20 2.73
CA ASN A 119 15.32 5.32 1.82
C ASN A 119 14.46 5.21 0.56
N ASP A 120 14.33 4.01 -0.01
CA ASP A 120 13.65 3.80 -1.29
C ASP A 120 12.15 4.10 -1.23
N LEU A 121 11.50 3.75 -0.12
CA LEU A 121 10.09 4.03 0.13
C LEU A 121 9.89 5.46 0.64
N SER A 122 10.77 5.94 1.54
CA SER A 122 10.63 7.28 2.12
C SER A 122 10.78 8.38 1.07
N ASN A 123 11.73 8.23 0.13
CA ASN A 123 11.87 9.15 -1.01
C ASN A 123 10.64 9.18 -1.92
N LYS A 124 9.81 8.14 -1.87
CA LYS A 124 8.54 8.03 -2.59
C LYS A 124 7.36 8.38 -1.68
N GLY A 125 7.57 8.98 -0.51
CA GLY A 125 6.50 9.41 0.40
C GLY A 125 5.78 8.28 1.15
N ILE A 126 6.41 7.10 1.27
CA ILE A 126 5.88 5.93 2.00
C ILE A 126 6.83 5.60 3.15
N VAL A 127 6.31 5.47 4.36
CA VAL A 127 7.08 5.10 5.55
C VAL A 127 6.54 3.81 6.12
N VAL A 128 7.40 2.82 6.34
CA VAL A 128 7.05 1.60 7.08
C VAL A 128 6.93 1.98 8.56
N ALA A 129 5.73 1.87 9.11
CA ALA A 129 5.43 2.23 10.50
C ALA A 129 5.56 1.02 11.44
N GLU A 130 5.16 -0.16 10.97
CA GLU A 130 5.15 -1.38 11.76
C GLU A 130 5.27 -2.60 10.85
N VAL A 131 6.01 -3.61 11.30
CA VAL A 131 6.04 -4.96 10.74
C VAL A 131 5.71 -5.92 11.89
N THR A 132 4.69 -6.75 11.71
CA THR A 132 4.25 -7.69 12.75
C THR A 132 5.12 -8.95 12.78
N ASN A 133 4.96 -9.74 13.85
CA ASN A 133 5.64 -11.03 13.98
C ASN A 133 5.30 -11.96 12.81
N VAL A 134 6.28 -12.75 12.38
CA VAL A 134 6.08 -13.80 11.39
C VAL A 134 5.24 -14.93 11.99
N GLY A 135 4.18 -15.30 11.29
CA GLY A 135 3.35 -16.46 11.58
C GLY A 135 3.52 -17.56 10.54
N ASN A 136 3.54 -18.81 10.99
CA ASN A 136 3.40 -19.96 10.10
C ASN A 136 1.95 -20.03 9.60
N ARG A 137 1.78 -20.07 8.27
CA ARG A 137 0.49 -20.08 7.54
C ARG A 137 0.39 -21.31 6.62
N THR A 138 1.20 -22.33 6.88
CA THR A 138 1.31 -23.55 6.07
C THR A 138 -0.03 -24.29 6.02
N THR A 139 -0.40 -24.73 4.82
CA THR A 139 -1.63 -25.47 4.58
C THR A 139 -1.30 -26.79 3.90
N LEU A 140 -1.96 -27.86 4.34
CA LEU A 140 -1.85 -29.17 3.70
C LEU A 140 -2.74 -29.19 2.45
N ILE A 141 -2.14 -29.40 1.29
CA ILE A 141 -2.82 -29.71 0.03
C ILE A 141 -2.77 -31.24 -0.14
N ILE A 142 -3.68 -31.80 -0.94
CA ILE A 142 -3.99 -33.24 -1.02
C ILE A 142 -2.71 -34.12 -1.09
N ASP A 143 -1.71 -33.71 -1.86
CA ASP A 143 -0.47 -34.47 -2.05
C ASP A 143 0.81 -33.74 -1.59
N GLU A 144 0.72 -32.48 -1.14
CA GLU A 144 1.88 -31.69 -0.70
C GLU A 144 1.50 -30.60 0.33
N ALA A 145 2.44 -30.23 1.22
CA ALA A 145 2.26 -29.07 2.09
C ALA A 145 2.72 -27.79 1.38
N ALA A 146 1.80 -26.86 1.14
CA ALA A 146 2.15 -25.51 0.72
C ALA A 146 2.76 -24.77 1.91
N ARG A 147 4.08 -24.59 1.88
CA ARG A 147 4.89 -23.98 2.93
C ARG A 147 4.73 -22.48 2.90
N ARG A 148 4.20 -21.92 3.98
CA ARG A 148 3.81 -20.52 4.02
C ARG A 148 4.20 -19.86 5.32
N TYR A 149 4.83 -18.70 5.20
CA TYR A 149 5.16 -17.81 6.31
C TYR A 149 4.71 -16.41 5.94
N GLY A 150 4.11 -15.70 6.88
CA GLY A 150 3.59 -14.36 6.59
C GLY A 150 3.60 -13.42 7.76
N PHE A 151 3.51 -12.14 7.43
CA PHE A 151 3.60 -11.01 8.34
C PHE A 151 2.74 -9.87 7.79
N ASP A 152 2.41 -8.92 8.63
CA ASP A 152 1.65 -7.74 8.24
C ASP A 152 2.53 -6.49 8.35
N VAL A 153 2.30 -5.55 7.44
CA VAL A 153 3.05 -4.30 7.34
C VAL A 153 2.05 -3.16 7.39
N ARG A 154 2.23 -2.25 8.35
CA ARG A 154 1.55 -0.96 8.36
C ARG A 154 2.48 0.08 7.75
N VAL A 155 2.00 0.78 6.74
CA VAL A 155 2.68 1.92 6.13
C VAL A 155 1.91 3.21 6.38
N ARG A 156 2.62 4.33 6.46
CA ARG A 156 2.08 5.69 6.39
C ARG A 156 2.45 6.32 5.06
N TYR A 157 1.56 7.14 4.53
CA TYR A 157 1.79 7.87 3.28
C TYR A 157 1.11 9.24 3.32
N THR A 158 1.56 10.17 2.50
CA THR A 158 0.92 11.49 2.38
C THR A 158 -0.18 11.46 1.33
N LYS A 159 -1.40 11.82 1.76
CA LYS A 159 -2.57 11.98 0.90
C LYS A 159 -2.91 13.46 0.81
N ASP A 160 -3.13 13.93 -0.41
CA ASP A 160 -3.57 15.29 -0.70
C ASP A 160 -4.90 15.17 -1.45
N ASP A 161 -5.93 15.81 -0.94
CA ASP A 161 -7.24 15.94 -1.56
C ASP A 161 -7.45 17.41 -1.93
N GLN A 162 -8.04 17.67 -3.09
CA GLN A 162 -8.31 19.03 -3.56
C GLN A 162 -9.79 19.18 -3.86
N ARG A 163 -10.38 20.29 -3.39
CA ARG A 163 -11.72 20.72 -3.74
C ARG A 163 -11.67 22.15 -4.26
N ARG A 164 -12.45 22.43 -5.30
CA ARG A 164 -12.69 23.77 -5.82
C ARG A 164 -14.14 24.16 -5.55
N ASP A 165 -14.34 25.33 -4.97
CA ASP A 165 -15.65 25.92 -4.72
C ASP A 165 -15.71 27.31 -5.37
N ASP A 166 -16.76 27.62 -6.11
CA ASP A 166 -16.96 28.96 -6.70
C ASP A 166 -17.42 29.95 -5.60
N ILE A 167 -16.86 31.17 -5.60
CA ILE A 167 -17.23 32.20 -4.62
C ILE A 167 -18.38 33.02 -5.20
N LEU A 168 -19.54 32.98 -4.52
CA LEU A 168 -20.69 33.81 -4.88
C LEU A 168 -20.39 35.29 -4.59
N GLN A 169 -20.40 36.12 -5.63
CA GLN A 169 -20.40 37.57 -5.48
C GLN A 169 -21.78 38.06 -5.00
N SER A 170 -21.77 39.11 -4.17
CA SER A 170 -22.89 39.63 -3.37
C SER A 170 -24.28 39.57 -4.00
N VAL A 171 -25.25 39.03 -3.25
CA VAL A 171 -26.69 39.04 -3.61
C VAL A 171 -27.27 40.42 -3.31
N VAL A 172 -27.73 41.14 -4.33
CA VAL A 172 -28.51 42.37 -4.15
C VAL A 172 -29.95 41.98 -3.83
N THR A 173 -30.35 42.06 -2.57
CA THR A 173 -31.75 41.90 -2.17
C THR A 173 -32.54 43.13 -2.62
N LYS A 174 -33.46 42.98 -3.58
CA LYS A 174 -34.43 44.02 -3.88
C LYS A 174 -35.51 43.99 -2.80
N GLU A 175 -35.51 44.96 -1.89
CA GLU A 175 -36.69 45.24 -1.07
C GLU A 175 -37.80 45.76 -1.99
N GLU A 176 -38.88 44.99 -2.16
CA GLU A 176 -40.15 45.52 -2.65
C GLU A 176 -40.74 46.39 -1.53
N LYS A 177 -40.75 47.71 -1.73
CA LYS A 177 -41.50 48.64 -0.89
C LYS A 177 -42.99 48.49 -1.19
N GLU A 178 -43.76 48.14 -0.15
CA GLU A 178 -45.22 48.22 -0.07
C GLU A 178 -45.79 49.58 -0.50
#